data_AF-A0A1Y3SEF1-F1
#
_entry.id   AF-A0A1Y3SEF1-F1
#
_cell.length_a   1.000
_cell.length_b   1.000
_cell.length_c   1.000
_cell.angle_alpha   90.00
_cell.angle_beta   90.00
_cell.angle_gamma   90.00
#
_symmetry.space_group_name_H-M   'P 1'
#
loop_
_entity.id
_entity.type
_entity.pdbx_description
1 polymer ?
#
loop_
_entity_poly.entity_id
_entity_poly.type
_entity_poly.pdbx_seq_one_letter_code
_entity_poly.pdbx_strand_id
1 'polypeptide(L)'
;MKRNCAALLCALTLCAGLALPASAAEFTDVAQGSWYESAVQEVVDQGLMTGVSDTLFAPNTTVTRSTVAVVLWRMEGQPAPAQRGHFPDVPADSWYGEAADWACEAKIINGTDKGTFSDGVVTRQELAVILTRYDEYKGQTLAEGSLNLYSDADQVASWAKEGVAHAIGMGWLEGADGKLSPKGTTTRAQLAVILQRMNTQAMG
;
A
#
# COMPACT_ATOMS: atom_id res chain seq x y z
N MET A 1 -40.59 -40.23 46.79
CA MET A 1 -41.39 -40.55 45.58
C MET A 1 -40.76 -39.76 44.43
N LYS A 2 -40.10 -40.43 43.46
CA LYS A 2 -40.54 -40.60 42.05
C LYS A 2 -40.72 -39.23 41.32
N ARG A 3 -40.15 -38.86 40.16
CA ARG A 3 -39.50 -39.48 38.98
C ARG A 3 -38.93 -38.29 38.14
N ASN A 4 -37.67 -38.32 37.67
CA ASN A 4 -37.19 -38.58 36.29
C ASN A 4 -37.51 -37.54 35.16
N CYS A 5 -36.48 -37.34 34.32
CA CYS A 5 -36.47 -36.90 32.89
C CYS A 5 -36.59 -35.39 32.61
N ALA A 6 -35.87 -34.76 31.67
CA ALA A 6 -34.81 -35.15 30.73
C ALA A 6 -34.23 -33.88 30.06
N ALA A 7 -32.97 -33.98 29.59
CA ALA A 7 -32.33 -33.31 28.45
C ALA A 7 -32.31 -31.75 28.40
N LEU A 8 -31.25 -31.07 27.95
CA LEU A 8 -30.53 -31.21 26.70
C LEU A 8 -29.10 -30.66 26.84
N LEU A 9 -28.14 -31.32 26.19
CA LEU A 9 -26.79 -30.81 25.95
C LEU A 9 -26.84 -29.55 25.07
N CYS A 10 -26.03 -28.55 25.41
CA CYS A 10 -25.56 -27.55 24.45
C CYS A 10 -24.05 -27.34 24.66
N ALA A 11 -23.26 -28.25 24.09
CA ALA A 11 -21.82 -28.03 23.94
C ALA A 11 -21.63 -27.16 22.69
N LEU A 12 -21.61 -25.84 22.87
CA LEU A 12 -21.13 -24.93 21.83
C LEU A 12 -19.60 -24.88 21.94
N THR A 13 -18.93 -25.78 21.22
CA THR A 13 -17.51 -25.62 20.93
C THR A 13 -17.37 -24.46 19.96
N LEU A 14 -17.10 -23.27 20.50
CA LEU A 14 -16.60 -22.13 19.73
C LEU A 14 -15.16 -22.44 19.34
N CYS A 15 -14.96 -23.18 18.25
CA CYS A 15 -13.70 -23.13 17.53
C CYS A 15 -13.67 -21.77 16.83
N ALA A 16 -13.24 -20.73 17.55
CA ALA A 16 -12.71 -19.55 16.92
C ALA A 16 -11.45 -20.03 16.18
N GLY A 17 -11.63 -20.35 14.89
CA GLY A 17 -10.51 -20.53 13.98
C GLY A 17 -9.80 -19.19 13.90
N LEU A 18 -8.79 -19.01 14.74
CA LEU A 18 -7.71 -18.09 14.45
C LEU A 18 -7.11 -18.58 13.14
N ALA A 19 -7.57 -18.02 12.03
CA ALA A 19 -6.81 -18.02 10.80
C ALA A 19 -5.54 -17.25 11.14
N LEU A 20 -4.48 -17.99 11.48
CA LEU A 20 -3.15 -17.42 11.56
C LEU A 20 -2.88 -16.79 10.19
N PRO A 21 -2.33 -15.57 10.12
CA PRO A 21 -1.84 -15.06 8.85
C PRO A 21 -0.85 -16.09 8.32
N ALA A 22 -1.13 -16.56 7.11
CA ALA A 22 -0.28 -17.44 6.33
C ALA A 22 1.16 -16.91 6.38
N SER A 23 2.05 -17.66 7.02
CA SER A 23 3.47 -17.36 7.08
C SER A 23 3.99 -17.34 5.64
N ALA A 24 4.58 -16.22 5.19
CA ALA A 24 4.97 -15.98 3.79
C ALA A 24 6.09 -16.87 3.16
N ALA A 25 6.15 -18.15 3.56
CA ALA A 25 6.66 -19.24 2.74
C ALA A 25 5.68 -19.68 1.60
N GLU A 26 4.59 -18.95 1.32
CA GLU A 26 3.43 -19.46 0.57
C GLU A 26 3.29 -18.99 -0.89
N PHE A 27 4.02 -17.97 -1.34
CA PHE A 27 3.91 -17.51 -2.73
C PHE A 27 4.89 -18.20 -3.67
N THR A 28 4.34 -18.99 -4.59
CA THR A 28 5.14 -19.78 -5.56
C THR A 28 5.91 -18.94 -6.57
N ASP A 29 5.54 -17.67 -6.74
CA ASP A 29 6.18 -16.70 -7.63
C ASP A 29 7.09 -15.69 -6.91
N VAL A 30 7.38 -15.92 -5.63
CA VAL A 30 8.39 -15.19 -4.86
C VAL A 30 9.56 -16.15 -4.62
N ALA A 31 10.57 -16.06 -5.49
CA ALA A 31 11.73 -16.93 -5.38
C ALA A 31 12.57 -16.60 -4.14
N GLN A 32 13.03 -17.63 -3.44
CA GLN A 32 13.96 -17.49 -2.32
C GLN A 32 15.24 -16.77 -2.76
N GLY A 33 15.69 -15.81 -1.96
CA GLY A 33 16.83 -14.95 -2.24
C GLY A 33 16.56 -13.83 -3.23
N SER A 34 15.31 -13.65 -3.70
CA SER A 34 14.95 -12.48 -4.50
C SER A 34 15.09 -11.20 -3.69
N TRP A 35 15.49 -10.10 -4.34
CA TRP A 35 15.76 -8.82 -3.68
C TRP A 35 14.55 -8.21 -2.94
N TYR A 36 13.35 -8.70 -3.23
CA TYR A 36 12.09 -8.28 -2.63
C TYR A 36 11.49 -9.33 -1.67
N GLU A 37 12.09 -10.52 -1.52
CA GLU A 37 11.52 -11.61 -0.71
C GLU A 37 11.19 -11.14 0.70
N SER A 38 12.16 -10.55 1.41
CA SER A 38 11.99 -10.08 2.78
C SER A 38 10.93 -8.99 2.88
N ALA A 39 10.89 -8.08 1.92
CA ALA A 39 9.90 -7.02 1.88
C ALA A 39 8.48 -7.57 1.66
N VAL A 40 8.32 -8.53 0.74
CA VAL A 40 7.04 -9.19 0.50
C VAL A 40 6.56 -9.92 1.75
N GLN A 41 7.44 -10.69 2.40
CA GLN A 41 7.14 -11.35 3.67
C GLN A 41 6.64 -10.34 4.71
N GLU A 42 7.38 -9.25 4.91
CA GLU A 42 7.05 -8.25 5.93
C GLU A 42 5.70 -7.56 5.68
N VAL A 43 5.45 -7.07 4.46
CA VAL A 43 4.20 -6.35 4.16
C VAL A 43 2.98 -7.27 4.18
N VAL A 44 3.19 -8.58 3.96
CA VAL A 44 2.12 -9.59 4.04
C VAL A 44 1.84 -9.97 5.49
N ASP A 45 2.89 -10.18 6.29
CA ASP A 45 2.74 -10.48 7.72
C ASP A 45 2.04 -9.33 8.48
N GLN A 46 2.29 -8.09 8.06
CA GLN A 46 1.62 -6.90 8.58
C GLN A 46 0.22 -6.68 7.99
N GLY A 47 -0.20 -7.48 7.00
CA GLY A 47 -1.48 -7.34 6.32
C GLY A 47 -1.61 -6.11 5.42
N LEU A 48 -0.51 -5.41 5.12
CA LEU A 48 -0.50 -4.22 4.26
C LEU A 48 -0.79 -4.61 2.81
N MET A 49 -0.11 -5.65 2.32
CA MET A 49 -0.36 -6.25 1.00
C MET A 49 -0.83 -7.69 1.14
N THR A 50 -1.59 -8.15 0.16
CA THR A 50 -2.07 -9.54 0.07
C THR A 50 -1.66 -10.12 -1.28
N GLY A 51 -1.67 -11.45 -1.40
CA GLY A 51 -1.55 -12.13 -2.69
C GLY A 51 -2.66 -11.72 -3.66
N VAL A 52 -2.41 -11.92 -4.96
CA VAL A 52 -3.46 -11.85 -5.99
C VAL A 52 -4.28 -13.14 -6.07
N SER A 53 -3.74 -14.22 -5.49
CA SER A 53 -4.44 -15.46 -5.15
C SER A 53 -3.79 -16.05 -3.89
N ASP A 54 -4.31 -17.18 -3.43
CA ASP A 54 -3.77 -17.92 -2.29
C ASP A 54 -2.30 -18.36 -2.49
N THR A 55 -1.82 -18.45 -3.73
CA THR A 55 -0.48 -18.99 -4.05
C THR A 55 0.40 -18.04 -4.87
N LEU A 56 -0.11 -16.85 -5.23
CA LEU A 56 0.61 -15.88 -6.06
C LEU A 56 0.61 -14.49 -5.45
N PHE A 57 1.79 -13.87 -5.40
CA PHE A 57 1.96 -12.46 -5.05
C PHE A 57 1.90 -11.55 -6.28
N ALA A 58 2.29 -12.04 -7.46
CA ALA A 58 2.48 -11.31 -8.70
C ALA A 58 3.47 -10.11 -8.60
N PRO A 59 4.75 -10.36 -8.24
CA PRO A 59 5.72 -9.30 -7.95
C PRO A 59 5.97 -8.32 -9.11
N ASN A 60 5.81 -8.78 -10.35
CA ASN A 60 6.08 -7.99 -11.56
C ASN A 60 4.86 -7.24 -12.10
N THR A 61 3.68 -7.44 -11.52
CA THR A 61 2.47 -6.71 -11.94
C THR A 61 2.56 -5.26 -11.47
N THR A 62 2.10 -4.34 -12.31
CA THR A 62 2.10 -2.91 -11.99
C THR A 62 1.03 -2.57 -10.95
N VAL A 63 1.34 -1.63 -10.07
CA VAL A 63 0.39 -1.16 -9.05
C VAL A 63 -0.47 -0.02 -9.57
N THR A 64 -1.72 -0.02 -9.11
CA THR A 64 -2.72 1.00 -9.44
C THR A 64 -2.86 2.03 -8.32
N ARG A 65 -3.54 3.14 -8.60
CA ARG A 65 -3.88 4.17 -7.61
C ARG A 65 -4.68 3.58 -6.45
N SER A 66 -5.62 2.67 -6.73
CA SER A 66 -6.37 1.92 -5.72
C SER A 66 -5.48 1.06 -4.83
N THR A 67 -4.49 0.39 -5.41
CA THR A 67 -3.53 -0.41 -4.65
C THR A 67 -2.76 0.47 -3.65
N VAL A 68 -2.26 1.63 -4.10
CA VAL A 68 -1.54 2.56 -3.23
C VAL A 68 -2.45 3.13 -2.13
N ALA A 69 -3.70 3.48 -2.46
CA ALA A 69 -4.67 3.95 -1.47
C ALA A 69 -4.89 2.90 -0.36
N VAL A 70 -5.11 1.65 -0.74
CA VAL A 70 -5.41 0.56 0.20
C VAL A 70 -4.24 0.23 1.10
N VAL A 71 -3.00 0.22 0.60
CA VAL A 71 -1.84 -0.06 1.47
C VAL A 71 -1.65 1.04 2.52
N LEU A 72 -1.77 2.31 2.14
CA LEU A 72 -1.63 3.44 3.08
C LEU A 72 -2.79 3.47 4.08
N TRP A 73 -4.01 3.17 3.64
CA TRP A 73 -5.17 3.04 4.52
C TRP A 73 -4.99 1.92 5.55
N ARG A 74 -4.42 0.78 5.14
CA ARG A 74 -4.07 -0.33 6.05
C ARG A 74 -2.97 0.05 7.02
N MET A 75 -1.97 0.83 6.60
CA MET A 75 -0.94 1.36 7.52
C MET A 75 -1.54 2.24 8.63
N GLU A 76 -2.66 2.93 8.36
CA GLU A 76 -3.39 3.69 9.37
C GLU A 76 -4.41 2.88 10.19
N GLY A 77 -4.45 1.56 10.02
CA GLY A 77 -5.39 0.70 10.74
C GLY A 77 -6.81 0.75 10.18
N GLN A 78 -6.96 1.06 8.89
CA GLN A 78 -8.21 1.02 8.15
C GLN A 78 -9.33 1.91 8.73
N PRO A 79 -9.07 3.21 8.98
CA PRO A 79 -10.08 4.13 9.49
C PRO A 79 -11.26 4.27 8.52
N ALA A 80 -12.49 4.23 9.05
CA ALA A 80 -13.66 4.50 8.23
C ALA A 80 -13.63 5.96 7.74
N PRO A 81 -13.91 6.23 6.45
CA PRO A 81 -14.05 7.60 5.96
C PRO A 81 -15.26 8.29 6.57
N ALA A 82 -15.23 9.61 6.68
CA ALA A 82 -16.34 10.42 7.18
C ALA A 82 -17.54 10.38 6.22
N GLN A 83 -17.29 10.30 4.92
CA GLN A 83 -18.30 10.15 3.88
C GLN A 83 -17.87 9.09 2.86
N ARG A 84 -18.84 8.30 2.38
CA ARG A 84 -18.63 7.35 1.29
C ARG A 84 -19.06 7.90 -0.06
N GLY A 85 -18.42 7.42 -1.12
CA GLY A 85 -18.80 7.70 -2.50
C GLY A 85 -18.40 9.10 -2.97
N HIS A 86 -17.20 9.56 -2.60
CA HIS A 86 -16.63 10.80 -3.11
C HIS A 86 -16.45 10.79 -4.63
N PHE A 87 -16.25 9.60 -5.20
CA PHE A 87 -15.89 9.43 -6.59
C PHE A 87 -16.99 8.65 -7.33
N PRO A 88 -17.56 9.22 -8.41
CA PRO A 88 -18.63 8.57 -9.18
C PRO A 88 -18.14 7.36 -9.99
N ASP A 89 -16.84 7.25 -10.24
CA ASP A 89 -16.19 6.12 -10.92
C ASP A 89 -15.72 5.02 -9.96
N VAL A 90 -16.06 5.10 -8.68
CA VAL A 90 -15.76 4.08 -7.67
C VAL A 90 -17.05 3.36 -7.27
N PRO A 91 -17.24 2.09 -7.67
CA PRO A 91 -18.40 1.30 -7.25
C PRO A 91 -18.49 1.18 -5.73
N ALA A 92 -19.72 1.19 -5.19
CA ALA A 92 -19.97 1.17 -3.75
C ALA A 92 -19.47 -0.11 -3.04
N ASP A 93 -19.35 -1.21 -3.79
CA ASP A 93 -18.85 -2.52 -3.35
C ASP A 93 -17.39 -2.78 -3.75
N SER A 94 -16.69 -1.78 -4.28
CA SER A 94 -15.29 -1.91 -4.64
C SER A 94 -14.42 -2.17 -3.40
N TRP A 95 -13.46 -3.09 -3.54
CA TRP A 95 -12.52 -3.48 -2.47
C TRP A 95 -11.63 -2.33 -1.98
N TYR A 96 -11.57 -1.23 -2.73
CA TYR A 96 -10.76 -0.05 -2.44
C TYR A 96 -11.60 1.20 -2.12
N GLY A 97 -12.93 1.11 -2.12
CA GLY A 97 -13.81 2.28 -2.02
C GLY A 97 -13.59 3.09 -0.75
N GLU A 98 -13.57 2.42 0.41
CA GLU A 98 -13.26 3.08 1.69
C GLU A 98 -11.88 3.72 1.72
N ALA A 99 -10.87 3.03 1.19
CA ALA A 99 -9.52 3.54 1.14
C ALA A 99 -9.39 4.75 0.21
N ALA A 100 -10.11 4.76 -0.91
CA ALA A 100 -10.16 5.90 -1.82
C ALA A 100 -10.83 7.11 -1.17
N ASP A 101 -11.98 6.91 -0.51
CA ASP A 101 -12.69 7.96 0.22
C ASP A 101 -11.81 8.53 1.34
N TRP A 102 -11.21 7.66 2.17
CA TRP A 102 -10.31 8.07 3.25
C TRP A 102 -9.08 8.83 2.72
N ALA A 103 -8.42 8.31 1.68
CA ALA A 103 -7.23 8.95 1.11
C ALA A 103 -7.56 10.32 0.50
N CYS A 104 -8.78 10.52 0.01
CA CYS A 104 -9.28 11.81 -0.45
C CYS A 104 -9.48 12.80 0.71
N GLU A 105 -10.18 12.37 1.77
CA GLU A 105 -10.42 13.19 2.95
C GLU A 105 -9.11 13.60 3.64
N ALA A 106 -8.15 12.67 3.70
CA ALA A 106 -6.80 12.86 4.22
C ALA A 106 -5.89 13.67 3.27
N LYS A 107 -6.35 14.03 2.07
CA LYS A 107 -5.59 14.74 1.01
C LYS A 107 -4.33 14.02 0.52
N ILE A 108 -4.28 12.70 0.73
CA ILE A 108 -3.18 11.84 0.27
C ILE A 108 -3.33 11.58 -1.23
N ILE A 109 -4.55 11.27 -1.68
CA ILE A 109 -4.89 11.09 -3.10
C ILE A 109 -6.05 12.00 -3.45
N ASN A 110 -5.78 12.94 -4.35
CA ASN A 110 -6.82 13.81 -4.92
C ASN A 110 -7.49 13.14 -6.12
N GLY A 111 -8.77 13.45 -6.32
CA GLY A 111 -9.48 13.18 -7.56
C GLY A 111 -8.98 14.06 -8.72
N THR A 112 -9.41 13.73 -9.92
CA THR A 112 -9.18 14.58 -11.10
C THR A 112 -10.10 15.81 -11.07
N ASP A 113 -9.85 16.77 -11.97
CA ASP A 113 -10.73 17.94 -12.15
C ASP A 113 -12.19 17.57 -12.52
N LYS A 114 -12.43 16.32 -12.95
CA LYS A 114 -13.77 15.80 -13.22
C LYS A 114 -14.43 15.17 -11.98
N GLY A 115 -13.78 15.24 -10.82
CA GLY A 115 -14.26 14.64 -9.58
C GLY A 115 -14.14 13.11 -9.54
N THR A 116 -13.30 12.50 -10.38
CA THR A 116 -13.11 11.04 -10.46
C THR A 116 -11.87 10.58 -9.71
N PHE A 117 -11.88 9.36 -9.17
CA PHE A 117 -10.68 8.74 -8.58
C PHE A 117 -9.64 8.39 -9.64
N SER A 118 -10.15 7.93 -10.80
CA SER A 118 -9.40 7.50 -11.97
C SER A 118 -8.36 6.44 -11.64
N ASP A 119 -8.84 5.24 -11.33
CA ASP A 119 -7.97 4.12 -10.99
C ASP A 119 -7.14 3.66 -12.21
N GLY A 120 -5.84 3.93 -12.17
CA GLY A 120 -4.90 3.62 -13.23
C GLY A 120 -3.53 3.27 -12.68
N VAL A 121 -2.64 2.77 -13.54
CA VAL A 121 -1.27 2.46 -13.16
C VAL A 121 -0.55 3.71 -12.68
N VAL A 122 0.16 3.59 -11.55
CA VAL A 122 0.90 4.68 -10.95
C VAL A 122 2.32 4.69 -11.48
N THR A 123 2.74 5.84 -12.02
CA THR A 123 4.14 6.10 -12.36
C THR A 123 4.98 6.35 -11.10
N ARG A 124 6.29 6.18 -11.20
CA ARG A 124 7.21 6.35 -10.06
C ARG A 124 7.14 7.75 -9.45
N GLN A 125 7.02 8.80 -10.27
CA GLN A 125 6.87 10.17 -9.79
C GLN A 125 5.51 10.42 -9.13
N GLU A 126 4.43 9.79 -9.62
CA GLU A 126 3.12 9.88 -8.98
C GLU A 126 3.10 9.16 -7.63
N LEU A 127 3.74 7.98 -7.55
CA LEU A 127 3.90 7.27 -6.29
C LEU A 127 4.64 8.15 -5.27
N ALA A 128 5.77 8.74 -5.67
CA ALA A 128 6.53 9.63 -4.79
C ALA A 128 5.67 10.77 -4.23
N VAL A 129 4.90 11.44 -5.09
CA VAL A 129 3.97 12.52 -4.65
C VAL A 129 2.90 12.01 -3.68
N ILE A 130 2.34 10.82 -3.91
CA ILE A 130 1.35 10.23 -2.99
C ILE A 130 1.99 9.93 -1.62
N LEU A 131 3.21 9.37 -1.59
CA LEU A 131 3.92 9.07 -0.35
C LEU A 131 4.33 10.35 0.40
N THR A 132 4.74 11.39 -0.30
CA THR A 132 5.01 12.71 0.30
C THR A 132 3.77 13.28 0.98
N ARG A 133 2.61 13.24 0.31
CA ARG A 133 1.35 13.71 0.91
C ARG A 133 0.92 12.86 2.10
N TYR A 134 1.25 11.57 2.08
CA TYR A 134 1.05 10.73 3.25
C TYR A 134 1.90 11.19 4.43
N ASP A 135 3.17 11.53 4.23
CA ASP A 135 4.01 12.11 5.28
C ASP A 135 3.50 13.47 5.77
N GLU A 136 3.05 14.33 4.86
CA GLU A 136 2.38 15.59 5.23
C GLU A 136 1.13 15.35 6.09
N TYR A 137 0.32 14.35 5.73
CA TYR A 137 -0.83 13.92 6.53
C TYR A 137 -0.41 13.44 7.92
N LYS A 138 0.72 12.73 8.04
CA LYS A 138 1.32 12.31 9.32
C LYS A 138 1.99 13.46 10.08
N GLY A 139 2.04 14.67 9.51
CA GLY A 139 2.70 15.84 10.10
C GLY A 139 4.22 15.76 10.09
N GLN A 140 4.81 14.95 9.21
CA GLN A 140 6.26 14.81 9.07
C GLN A 140 6.86 16.01 8.34
N THR A 141 8.12 16.32 8.65
CA THR A 141 8.89 17.32 7.89
C THR A 141 9.46 16.67 6.63
N LEU A 142 9.33 17.33 5.50
CA LEU A 142 9.84 16.79 4.25
C LEU A 142 11.37 16.75 4.25
N ALA A 143 11.94 15.55 4.14
CA ALA A 143 13.36 15.36 3.90
C ALA A 143 13.81 16.00 2.58
N GLU A 144 15.04 16.50 2.58
CA GLU A 144 15.72 16.97 1.37
C GLU A 144 16.34 15.78 0.63
N GLY A 145 16.13 15.69 -0.67
CA GLY A 145 16.81 14.72 -1.53
C GLY A 145 17.27 15.37 -2.82
N SER A 146 18.39 14.87 -3.35
CA SER A 146 19.04 15.49 -4.50
C SER A 146 18.73 14.76 -5.79
N LEU A 147 17.96 15.42 -6.66
CA LEU A 147 17.66 14.93 -8.01
C LEU A 147 18.90 14.90 -8.92
N ASN A 148 19.91 15.73 -8.65
CA ASN A 148 21.13 15.82 -9.49
C ASN A 148 21.98 14.54 -9.51
N LEU A 149 21.69 13.58 -8.63
CA LEU A 149 22.32 12.26 -8.60
C LEU A 149 21.87 11.40 -9.79
N TYR A 150 20.82 11.80 -10.49
CA TYR A 150 20.17 10.99 -11.52
C TYR A 150 20.22 11.68 -12.88
N SER A 151 20.63 10.92 -13.88
CA SER A 151 20.86 11.40 -15.25
C SER A 151 19.58 11.77 -16.01
N ASP A 152 18.42 11.31 -15.55
CA ASP A 152 17.09 11.56 -16.13
C ASP A 152 16.21 12.44 -15.23
N ALA A 153 16.82 13.18 -14.30
CA ALA A 153 16.12 14.09 -13.40
C ALA A 153 15.33 15.20 -14.13
N ASP A 154 15.75 15.56 -15.34
CA ASP A 154 15.04 16.50 -16.21
C ASP A 154 13.69 15.97 -16.72
N GLN A 155 13.47 14.65 -16.67
CA GLN A 155 12.20 14.02 -17.03
C GLN A 155 11.17 14.05 -15.90
N VAL A 156 11.58 14.41 -14.67
CA VAL A 156 10.67 14.59 -13.53
C VAL A 156 9.82 15.83 -13.81
N ALA A 157 8.49 15.64 -13.82
CA ALA A 157 7.58 16.74 -14.04
C ALA A 157 7.72 17.78 -12.93
N SER A 158 7.57 19.08 -13.26
CA SER A 158 7.76 20.17 -12.29
C SER A 158 6.90 20.00 -11.03
N TRP A 159 5.66 19.49 -11.17
CA TRP A 159 4.75 19.22 -10.05
C TRP A 159 5.17 18.05 -9.16
N ALA A 160 6.06 17.18 -9.64
CA ALA A 160 6.52 16.00 -8.91
C ALA A 160 7.89 16.20 -8.25
N LYS A 161 8.60 17.29 -8.55
CA LYS A 161 10.00 17.48 -8.12
C LYS A 161 10.18 17.42 -6.61
N GLU A 162 9.32 18.10 -5.86
CA GLU A 162 9.36 18.09 -4.40
C GLU A 162 9.08 16.70 -3.85
N GLY A 163 8.02 16.03 -4.34
CA GLY A 163 7.68 14.70 -3.86
C GLY A 163 8.74 13.64 -4.20
N VAL A 164 9.32 13.71 -5.40
CA VAL A 164 10.45 12.84 -5.80
C VAL A 164 11.69 13.14 -4.96
N ALA A 165 12.03 14.42 -4.73
CA ALA A 165 13.14 14.79 -3.86
C ALA A 165 12.94 14.25 -2.44
N HIS A 166 11.74 14.43 -1.87
CA HIS A 166 11.40 13.92 -0.55
C HIS A 166 11.53 12.39 -0.49
N ALA A 167 10.94 11.67 -1.44
CA ALA A 167 11.03 10.20 -1.46
C ALA A 167 12.47 9.68 -1.64
N ILE A 168 13.34 10.42 -2.32
CA ILE A 168 14.79 10.15 -2.38
C ILE A 168 15.45 10.43 -1.03
N GLY A 169 15.14 11.58 -0.41
CA GLY A 169 15.69 11.99 0.89
C GLY A 169 15.34 11.03 2.02
N MET A 170 14.14 10.48 1.99
CA MET A 170 13.68 9.42 2.90
C MET A 170 14.25 8.04 2.55
N GLY A 171 14.92 7.88 1.41
CA GLY A 171 15.44 6.59 0.93
C GLY A 171 14.35 5.62 0.45
N TRP A 172 13.10 6.06 0.31
CA TRP A 172 12.02 5.22 -0.20
C TRP A 172 12.20 4.94 -1.69
N LEU A 173 12.46 5.99 -2.47
CA LEU A 173 12.65 5.91 -3.90
C LEU A 173 14.15 5.90 -4.24
N GLU A 174 14.63 4.74 -4.68
CA GLU A 174 15.96 4.59 -5.24
C GLU A 174 15.89 4.43 -6.76
N GLY A 175 16.82 5.04 -7.47
CA GLY A 175 17.02 4.79 -8.89
C GLY A 175 17.84 3.52 -9.16
N ALA A 176 17.86 3.10 -10.42
CA ALA A 176 18.70 2.01 -10.91
C ALA A 176 19.61 2.54 -12.03
N ASP A 177 20.86 2.11 -12.06
CA ASP A 177 21.84 2.51 -13.08
C ASP A 177 21.94 4.04 -13.27
N GLY A 178 21.85 4.80 -12.16
CA GLY A 178 21.90 6.27 -12.17
C GLY A 178 20.66 6.95 -12.77
N LYS A 179 19.51 6.27 -12.82
CA LYS A 179 18.24 6.79 -13.34
C LYS A 179 17.07 6.58 -12.38
N LEU A 180 16.19 7.58 -12.27
CA LEU A 180 14.94 7.51 -11.52
C LEU A 180 13.82 6.80 -12.27
N SER A 181 13.84 6.88 -13.60
CA SER A 181 12.74 6.46 -14.49
C SER A 181 11.38 7.04 -14.05
N PRO A 182 11.23 8.38 -13.94
CA PRO A 182 10.09 8.99 -13.25
C PRO A 182 8.72 8.68 -13.89
N LYS A 183 8.69 8.46 -15.21
CA LYS A 183 7.49 8.07 -15.97
C LYS A 183 7.30 6.55 -16.06
N GLY A 184 8.26 5.77 -15.57
CA GLY A 184 8.15 4.32 -15.47
C GLY A 184 7.07 3.92 -14.47
N THR A 185 6.54 2.72 -14.63
CA THR A 185 5.54 2.15 -13.73
C THR A 185 6.19 1.55 -12.49
N THR A 186 5.43 1.42 -11.41
CA THR A 186 5.89 0.72 -10.20
C THR A 186 5.28 -0.68 -10.14
N THR A 187 6.09 -1.70 -9.83
CA THR A 187 5.61 -3.07 -9.64
C THR A 187 5.22 -3.35 -8.19
N ARG A 188 4.48 -4.44 -7.95
CA ARG A 188 4.10 -4.88 -6.60
C ARG A 188 5.32 -5.19 -5.72
N ALA A 189 6.37 -5.80 -6.26
CA ALA A 189 7.62 -6.01 -5.54
C ALA A 189 8.31 -4.70 -5.15
N GLN A 190 8.34 -3.72 -6.05
CA GLN A 190 8.90 -2.40 -5.76
C GLN A 190 8.09 -1.68 -4.67
N LEU A 191 6.75 -1.75 -4.72
CA LEU A 191 5.90 -1.19 -3.67
C LEU A 191 6.16 -1.87 -2.32
N ALA A 192 6.30 -3.20 -2.28
CA ALA A 192 6.61 -3.92 -1.04
C ALA A 192 7.93 -3.44 -0.41
N VAL A 193 8.98 -3.28 -1.22
CA VAL A 193 10.28 -2.77 -0.75
C VAL A 193 10.19 -1.32 -0.26
N ILE A 194 9.43 -0.48 -0.95
CA ILE A 194 9.16 0.90 -0.50
C ILE A 194 8.48 0.89 0.87
N LEU A 195 7.44 0.08 1.06
CA LEU A 195 6.71 -0.02 2.33
C LEU A 195 7.60 -0.55 3.48
N GLN A 196 8.43 -1.56 3.22
CA GLN A 196 9.43 -2.02 4.18
C GLN A 196 10.37 -0.89 4.63
N ARG A 197 10.83 -0.05 3.70
CA ARG A 197 11.70 1.10 4.01
C ARG A 197 10.98 2.14 4.86
N MET A 198 9.71 2.41 4.57
CA MET A 198 8.86 3.30 5.37
C MET A 198 8.71 2.79 6.81
N ASN A 199 8.55 1.48 7.01
CA ASN A 199 8.43 0.88 8.33
C ASN A 199 9.75 0.81 9.12
N THR A 200 10.88 0.75 8.43
CA THR A 200 12.20 0.61 9.06
C THR A 200 12.75 1.95 9.56
N GLN A 201 12.30 3.09 9.00
CA GLN A 201 12.73 4.40 9.46
C GLN A 201 11.97 4.88 10.70
N ALA A 202 12.38 4.32 11.84
CA ALA A 202 12.26 4.92 13.17
C ALA A 202 13.52 4.60 13.99
N MET A 203 14.72 4.78 13.42
CA MET A 203 15.98 4.82 14.17
C MET A 203 16.94 5.82 13.55
N GLY A 204 16.62 7.11 13.74
CA GLY A 204 17.60 8.20 13.79
C GLY A 204 17.72 8.66 15.24
#